data_AF-A0A962TWR8-F1
#
_entry.id   AF-A0A962TWR8-F1
#
_cell.length_a   1.000
_cell.length_b   1.000
_cell.length_c   1.000
_cell.angle_alpha   90.00
_cell.angle_beta   90.00
_cell.angle_gamma   90.00
#
_symmetry.space_group_name_H-M   'P 1'
#
loop_
_entity.id
_entity.type
_entity.pdbx_description
1 polymer ?
#
loop_
_entity_poly.entity_id
_entity_poly.type
_entity_poly.pdbx_seq_one_letter_code
_entity_poly.pdbx_strand_id
1 'polypeptide(L)'
;MSSDGAVHATGRHWRRLPAASVLAFASWVLPVVPASASMHNDFLSAADQGQCIENVVFHVIQQRGVRQAGSVVHAALMAQAQRTAQQRSLGCSGDIAAQAIAAGADPEQVLKATAAGL
;
A
#
# COMPACT_ATOMS: atom_id res chain seq x y z
N MET A 1 21.37 18.74 -47.25
CA MET A 1 22.09 20.02 -47.13
C MET A 1 21.32 21.05 -47.92
N SER A 2 20.55 21.87 -47.22
CA SER A 2 19.80 23.00 -47.78
C SER A 2 20.08 24.21 -46.88
N SER A 3 20.32 25.32 -47.56
CA SER A 3 21.02 26.53 -47.13
C SER A 3 20.17 27.49 -46.30
N ASP A 4 20.87 28.44 -45.67
CA ASP A 4 20.54 29.86 -45.42
C ASP A 4 19.06 30.26 -45.30
N GLY A 5 18.58 30.93 -44.26
CA GLY A 5 19.21 31.91 -43.38
C GLY A 5 18.18 33.03 -43.17
N ALA A 6 18.05 33.55 -41.94
CA ALA A 6 17.44 34.86 -41.69
C ALA A 6 17.71 35.27 -40.24
N VAL A 7 18.79 36.03 -40.08
CA VAL A 7 19.12 36.79 -38.88
C VAL A 7 18.28 38.07 -38.91
N HIS A 8 17.43 38.29 -37.92
CA HIS A 8 16.90 39.62 -37.64
C HIS A 8 17.03 39.90 -36.14
N ALA A 9 18.10 40.62 -35.83
CA ALA A 9 18.27 41.32 -34.57
C ALA A 9 17.65 42.72 -34.71
N THR A 10 16.86 43.16 -33.73
CA THR A 10 16.86 44.53 -33.16
C THR A 10 15.69 44.68 -32.17
N GLY A 11 15.96 45.35 -31.04
CA GLY A 11 14.90 45.88 -30.18
C GLY A 11 15.05 45.65 -28.68
N ARG A 12 16.09 46.21 -28.06
CA ARG A 12 16.21 46.37 -26.59
C ARG A 12 15.09 47.30 -26.08
N HIS A 13 14.26 46.83 -25.16
CA HIS A 13 13.63 47.71 -24.17
C HIS A 13 13.69 47.08 -22.78
N TRP A 14 14.43 47.77 -21.92
CA TRP A 14 14.63 47.48 -20.51
C TRP A 14 13.30 47.58 -19.76
N ARG A 15 12.88 46.47 -19.15
CA ARG A 15 12.03 46.52 -17.96
C ARG A 15 12.72 45.69 -16.87
N ARG A 16 13.45 46.42 -16.01
CA ARG A 16 13.68 45.99 -14.63
C ARG A 16 12.32 45.97 -13.95
N LEU A 17 11.88 44.81 -13.49
CA LEU A 17 10.98 44.69 -12.34
C LEU A 17 11.48 43.55 -11.44
N PRO A 18 11.30 43.68 -10.13
CA PRO A 18 12.19 43.12 -9.13
C PRO A 18 11.64 41.84 -8.48
N ALA A 19 12.55 41.17 -7.78
CA ALA A 19 12.35 40.47 -6.52
C ALA A 19 11.30 39.34 -6.44
N ALA A 20 11.81 38.20 -5.97
CA ALA A 20 11.10 37.25 -5.13
C ALA A 20 9.89 36.55 -5.78
N SER A 21 10.19 35.51 -6.56
CA SER A 21 9.33 34.33 -6.60
C SER A 21 10.08 33.18 -5.96
N VAL A 22 10.22 33.27 -4.64
CA VAL A 22 10.42 32.09 -3.79
C VAL A 22 9.09 31.34 -3.85
N LEU A 23 8.90 30.52 -4.89
CA LEU A 23 7.86 29.52 -4.86
C LEU A 23 8.32 28.48 -3.84
N ALA A 24 7.70 28.58 -2.68
CA ALA A 24 7.80 27.65 -1.58
C ALA A 24 7.79 26.22 -2.12
N PHE A 25 8.88 25.50 -1.87
CA PHE A 25 8.81 24.06 -1.73
C PHE A 25 7.83 23.82 -0.58
N ALA A 26 6.56 23.66 -0.90
CA ALA A 26 5.66 22.93 -0.02
C ALA A 26 6.27 21.53 0.07
N SER A 27 7.10 21.32 1.09
CA SER A 27 7.44 20.00 1.56
C SER A 27 6.13 19.39 2.02
N TRP A 28 5.44 18.73 1.09
CA TRP A 28 4.41 17.78 1.43
C TRP A 28 5.11 16.73 2.27
N VAL A 29 5.01 16.90 3.59
CA VAL A 29 5.27 15.83 4.54
C VAL A 29 4.20 14.79 4.21
N LEU A 30 4.53 13.87 3.30
CA LEU A 30 3.71 12.69 3.06
C LEU A 30 3.56 12.03 4.43
N PRO A 31 2.33 11.82 4.93
CA PRO A 31 2.17 10.98 6.09
C PRO A 31 2.75 9.61 5.72
N VAL A 32 3.85 9.23 6.37
CA VAL A 32 4.28 7.84 6.44
C VAL A 32 3.15 7.12 7.18
N VAL A 33 2.21 6.60 6.41
CA VAL A 33 1.21 5.68 6.94
C VAL A 33 2.00 4.41 7.28
N PRO A 34 1.99 3.93 8.53
CA PRO A 34 2.66 2.69 8.86
C PRO A 34 2.11 1.60 7.94
N ALA A 35 2.99 0.82 7.31
CA ALA A 35 2.61 -0.19 6.31
C ALA A 35 1.59 -1.22 6.84
N SER A 36 1.51 -1.38 8.16
CA SER A 36 0.53 -2.22 8.86
C SER A 36 -0.88 -1.61 8.88
N ALA A 37 -1.02 -0.29 8.99
CA ALA A 37 -2.33 0.36 8.96
C ALA A 37 -2.95 0.35 7.55
N SER A 38 -2.12 0.48 6.50
CA SER A 38 -2.62 0.31 5.12
C SER A 38 -3.04 -1.14 4.86
N MET A 39 -2.25 -2.14 5.28
CA MET A 39 -2.62 -3.55 5.10
C MET A 39 -3.93 -3.92 5.82
N HIS A 40 -4.16 -3.44 7.03
CA HIS A 40 -5.42 -3.67 7.74
C HIS A 40 -6.62 -3.12 6.96
N ASN A 41 -6.52 -1.87 6.47
CA ASN A 41 -7.58 -1.27 5.65
C ASN A 41 -7.76 -1.98 4.30
N ASP A 42 -6.68 -2.48 3.69
CA ASP A 42 -6.74 -3.26 2.46
C ASP A 42 -7.57 -4.55 2.69
N PHE A 43 -7.37 -5.25 3.81
CA PHE A 43 -8.16 -6.44 4.16
C PHE A 43 -9.62 -6.11 4.49
N LEU A 44 -9.89 -5.00 5.18
CA LEU A 44 -11.26 -4.54 5.40
C LEU A 44 -11.97 -4.23 4.08
N SER A 45 -11.29 -3.54 3.16
CA SER A 45 -11.81 -3.23 1.83
C SER A 45 -12.08 -4.51 1.02
N ALA A 46 -11.19 -5.50 1.09
CA ALA A 46 -11.39 -6.78 0.44
C ALA A 46 -12.60 -7.54 1.01
N ALA A 47 -12.76 -7.54 2.33
CA ALA A 47 -13.94 -8.12 2.98
C ALA A 47 -15.24 -7.41 2.57
N ASP A 48 -15.21 -6.07 2.47
CA ASP A 48 -16.33 -5.24 2.00
C ASP A 48 -16.68 -5.51 0.53
N GLN A 49 -15.73 -5.97 -0.26
CA GLN A 49 -15.93 -6.44 -1.64
C GLN A 49 -16.39 -7.91 -1.71
N GLY A 50 -16.65 -8.56 -0.58
CA GLY A 50 -17.12 -9.95 -0.52
C GLY A 50 -16.03 -10.99 -0.63
N GLN A 51 -14.76 -10.62 -0.46
CA GLN A 51 -13.64 -11.58 -0.49
C GLN A 51 -13.39 -12.20 0.88
N CYS A 52 -13.04 -13.49 0.89
CA CYS A 52 -12.57 -14.17 2.09
C CYS A 52 -11.15 -13.70 2.43
N ILE A 53 -10.96 -13.15 3.63
CA ILE A 53 -9.69 -12.56 4.07
C ILE A 53 -8.55 -13.59 3.99
N GLU A 54 -8.82 -14.85 4.32
CA GLU A 54 -7.82 -15.93 4.25
C GLU A 54 -7.26 -16.15 2.83
N ASN A 55 -8.06 -15.99 1.79
CA ASN A 55 -7.60 -16.10 0.39
C ASN A 55 -6.79 -14.87 -0.01
N VAL A 56 -7.20 -13.69 0.45
CA VAL A 56 -6.47 -12.44 0.20
C VAL A 56 -5.08 -12.51 0.85
N VAL A 57 -4.97 -13.07 2.06
CA VAL A 57 -3.70 -13.30 2.76
C VAL A 57 -2.75 -14.14 1.92
N PHE A 58 -3.23 -15.26 1.38
CA PHE A 58 -2.42 -16.12 0.52
C PHE A 58 -1.82 -15.33 -0.66
N HIS A 59 -2.66 -14.59 -1.38
CA HIS A 59 -2.22 -13.80 -2.53
C HIS A 59 -1.27 -12.66 -2.14
N VAL A 60 -1.54 -11.95 -1.04
CA VAL A 60 -0.69 -10.86 -0.56
C VAL A 60 0.69 -11.38 -0.17
N ILE A 61 0.79 -12.54 0.48
CA ILE A 61 2.08 -13.15 0.84
C ILE A 61 2.84 -13.59 -0.41
N GLN A 62 2.16 -14.18 -1.40
CA GLN A 62 2.82 -14.53 -2.67
C GLN A 62 3.36 -13.30 -3.41
N GLN A 63 2.62 -12.18 -3.40
CA GLN A 63 3.01 -10.95 -4.10
C GLN A 63 4.12 -10.17 -3.38
N ARG A 64 4.03 -10.05 -2.05
CA ARG A 64 4.97 -9.23 -1.24
C ARG A 64 6.16 -10.02 -0.70
N GLY A 65 6.07 -11.34 -0.74
CA GLY A 65 7.08 -12.28 -0.26
C GLY A 65 6.93 -12.64 1.21
N VAL A 66 7.43 -13.83 1.55
CA VAL A 66 7.27 -14.48 2.86
C VAL A 66 7.87 -13.71 4.03
N ARG A 67 8.83 -12.80 3.80
CA ARG A 67 9.44 -11.95 4.84
C ARG A 67 8.44 -11.00 5.50
N GLN A 68 7.33 -10.70 4.83
CA GLN A 68 6.27 -9.83 5.36
C GLN A 68 5.09 -10.65 5.93
N ALA A 69 5.15 -11.99 5.91
CA ALA A 69 4.01 -12.82 6.27
C ALA A 69 3.49 -12.54 7.69
N GLY A 70 4.38 -12.30 8.66
CA GLY A 70 3.96 -11.98 10.03
C GLY A 70 3.12 -10.70 10.13
N SER A 71 3.52 -9.61 9.45
CA SER A 71 2.74 -8.37 9.46
C SER A 71 1.44 -8.49 8.67
N VAL A 72 1.45 -9.27 7.59
CA VAL A 72 0.26 -9.59 6.79
C VAL A 72 -0.75 -10.38 7.63
N VAL A 73 -0.32 -11.45 8.31
CA VAL A 73 -1.17 -12.27 9.18
C VAL A 73 -1.75 -11.43 10.31
N HIS A 74 -0.93 -10.62 10.98
CA HIS A 74 -1.40 -9.76 12.06
C HIS A 74 -2.48 -8.77 11.59
N ALA A 75 -2.25 -8.08 10.47
CA ALA A 75 -3.23 -7.15 9.90
C ALA A 75 -4.52 -7.87 9.47
N ALA A 76 -4.40 -9.07 8.89
CA ALA A 76 -5.55 -9.87 8.47
C ALA A 76 -6.39 -10.38 9.64
N LEU A 77 -5.77 -10.80 10.75
CA LEU A 77 -6.49 -11.21 11.95
C LEU A 77 -7.27 -10.05 12.57
N MET A 78 -6.68 -8.84 12.62
CA MET A 78 -7.40 -7.65 13.07
C MET A 78 -8.61 -7.35 12.18
N ALA A 79 -8.44 -7.44 10.86
CA ALA A 79 -9.55 -7.22 9.91
C ALA A 79 -10.62 -8.32 10.04
N GLN A 80 -10.21 -9.58 10.23
CA GLN A 80 -11.14 -10.71 10.42
C GLN A 80 -11.93 -10.55 11.71
N ALA A 81 -11.31 -10.12 12.81
CA ALA A 81 -12.00 -9.84 14.07
C ALA A 81 -13.09 -8.76 13.87
N GLN A 82 -12.80 -7.72 13.10
CA GLN A 82 -13.77 -6.66 12.81
C GLN A 82 -14.87 -7.09 11.84
N ARG A 83 -14.57 -7.95 10.87
CA ARG A 83 -15.52 -8.40 9.83
C ARG A 83 -16.02 -9.83 10.04
N THR A 84 -15.92 -10.38 11.26
CA THR A 84 -16.23 -11.80 11.53
C THR A 84 -17.64 -12.19 11.09
N ALA A 85 -18.66 -11.38 11.41
CA ALA A 85 -20.05 -11.67 11.04
C ALA A 85 -20.25 -11.71 9.52
N GLN A 86 -19.63 -10.78 8.80
CA GLN A 86 -19.68 -10.69 7.35
C GLN A 86 -18.94 -11.85 6.69
N GLN A 87 -17.72 -12.17 7.14
CA GLN A 87 -16.95 -13.31 6.64
C GLN A 87 -17.72 -14.63 6.83
N ARG A 88 -18.39 -14.81 7.98
CA ARG A 88 -19.28 -15.96 8.21
C ARG A 88 -20.47 -15.99 7.26
N SER A 89 -21.10 -14.86 6.98
CA SER A 89 -22.22 -14.80 6.01
C SER A 89 -21.81 -15.15 4.59
N LEU A 90 -20.54 -14.93 4.23
CA LEU A 90 -19.97 -15.31 2.93
C LEU A 90 -19.57 -16.79 2.87
N GLY A 91 -19.67 -17.52 4.00
CA GLY A 91 -19.20 -18.90 4.10
C GLY A 91 -17.68 -19.03 4.22
N CYS A 92 -16.97 -17.93 4.50
CA CYS A 92 -15.53 -17.97 4.76
C CYS A 92 -15.29 -18.67 6.10
N SER A 93 -14.53 -19.76 6.07
CA SER A 93 -14.23 -20.60 7.24
C SER A 93 -12.75 -20.95 7.33
N GLY A 94 -11.91 -20.37 6.48
CA GLY A 94 -10.50 -20.73 6.39
C GLY A 94 -9.67 -20.13 7.52
N ASP A 95 -8.62 -20.85 7.86
CA ASP A 95 -7.63 -20.45 8.85
C ASP A 95 -6.56 -19.56 8.17
N ILE A 96 -6.47 -18.30 8.61
CA ILE A 96 -5.47 -17.32 8.12
C ILE A 96 -4.05 -17.85 8.28
N ALA A 97 -3.74 -18.56 9.37
CA ALA A 97 -2.44 -19.13 9.60
C ALA A 97 -2.14 -20.25 8.59
N ALA A 98 -3.11 -21.11 8.32
CA ALA A 98 -2.97 -22.17 7.32
C ALA A 98 -2.73 -21.59 5.92
N GLN A 99 -3.44 -20.53 5.53
CA GLN A 99 -3.24 -19.88 4.24
C GLN A 99 -1.88 -19.19 4.14
N ALA A 100 -1.40 -18.59 5.23
CA ALA A 100 -0.07 -18.00 5.26
C ALA A 100 1.03 -19.06 5.08
N ILE A 101 0.93 -20.18 5.78
CA ILE A 101 1.86 -21.32 5.63
C ILE A 101 1.79 -21.90 4.22
N ALA A 102 0.58 -22.05 3.66
CA ALA A 102 0.40 -22.50 2.28
C ALA A 102 1.03 -21.55 1.24
N ALA A 103 1.07 -20.24 1.54
CA ALA A 103 1.76 -19.25 0.73
C ALA A 103 3.30 -19.26 0.91
N GLY A 104 3.83 -20.16 1.74
CA GLY A 104 5.27 -20.34 1.99
C GLY A 104 5.80 -19.57 3.20
N ALA A 105 4.93 -19.00 4.04
CA ALA A 105 5.35 -18.36 5.26
C ALA A 105 5.95 -19.37 6.25
N ASP A 106 6.94 -18.91 7.01
CA ASP A 106 7.54 -19.70 8.08
C ASP A 106 6.50 -19.95 9.20
N PRO A 107 6.24 -21.22 9.59
CA PRO A 107 5.23 -21.55 10.59
C PRO A 107 5.46 -20.88 11.95
N GLU A 108 6.71 -20.77 12.42
CA GLU A 108 7.00 -20.14 13.72
C GLU A 108 6.67 -18.64 13.70
N GLN A 109 7.01 -17.95 12.60
CA GLN A 109 6.64 -16.54 12.42
C GLN A 109 5.13 -16.35 12.35
N VAL A 110 4.40 -17.23 11.67
CA VAL A 110 2.94 -17.17 11.57
C VAL A 110 2.29 -17.38 12.93
N LEU A 111 2.75 -18.37 13.71
CA LEU A 111 2.24 -18.63 15.06
C LEU A 111 2.49 -17.45 16.00
N LYS A 112 3.69 -16.85 15.94
CA LYS A 112 4.02 -15.66 16.73
C LYS A 112 3.14 -14.46 16.35
N ALA A 113 2.91 -14.24 15.07
CA ALA A 113 2.03 -13.17 14.59
C ALA A 113 0.56 -13.39 14.99
N THR A 114 0.11 -14.65 14.97
CA THR A 114 -1.23 -15.03 15.40
C THR A 114 -1.42 -14.80 16.88
N ALA A 115 -0.45 -15.20 17.71
CA ALA A 115 -0.46 -14.93 19.15
C ALA A 115 -0.41 -13.44 19.50
N ALA A 116 0.12 -12.58 18.62
CA ALA A 116 0.14 -11.14 18.81
C ALA A 116 -1.14 -10.42 18.34
N GLY A 117 -2.01 -11.11 17.58
CA GLY A 117 -3.24 -10.56 16.99
C GLY A 117 -4.53 -11.03 17.66
N LEU A 118 -4.45 -11.87 18.70
CA LEU A 118 -5.54 -12.34 19.57
C LEU A 118 -5.45 -11.63 20.93
#